data_AF-A0A3D6E163-F1
#
_entry.id   AF-A0A3D6E163-F1
#
_cell.length_a   1.000
_cell.length_b   1.000
_cell.length_c   1.000
_cell.angle_alpha   90.00
_cell.angle_beta   90.00
_cell.angle_gamma   90.00
#
_symmetry.space_group_name_H-M   'P 1'
#
loop_
_entity.id
_entity.type
_entity.pdbx_description
1 polymer ?
#
loop_
_entity_poly.entity_id
_entity_poly.type
_entity_poly.pdbx_seq_one_letter_code
_entity_poly.pdbx_strand_id
1 'polypeptide(L)'
;MTPEQLVAAALAQRSVWMDVADGKRVRVRRPSEHDTRGLLQRDADGKVTGIAADLPEVKRFVVDWDGFKECDFTAAGSSDAAPFNTELWGVWVEDDREALKKVAEAIIDAVIAHETRRAGIEKN
;
A
#
# COMPACT_ATOMS: atom_id res chain seq x y z
N MET A 1 8.51 -4.32 25.79
CA MET A 1 7.55 -3.85 24.78
C MET A 1 6.15 -4.02 25.34
N THR A 2 5.28 -3.03 25.21
CA THR A 2 3.85 -3.16 25.51
C THR A 2 3.14 -3.89 24.37
N PRO A 3 1.91 -4.41 24.56
CA PRO A 3 1.12 -4.98 23.47
C PRO A 3 0.99 -4.06 22.25
N GLU A 4 0.80 -2.75 22.47
CA GLU A 4 0.69 -1.74 21.41
C GLU A 4 1.99 -1.62 20.63
N GLN A 5 3.14 -1.65 21.32
CA GLN A 5 4.45 -1.62 20.68
C GLN A 5 4.72 -2.89 19.86
N LEU A 6 4.26 -4.06 20.33
CA LEU A 6 4.36 -5.31 19.57
C LEU A 6 3.49 -5.28 18.31
N VAL A 7 2.25 -4.77 18.41
CA VAL A 7 1.36 -4.60 17.25
C VAL A 7 1.99 -3.64 16.23
N ALA A 8 2.48 -2.49 16.69
CA ALA A 8 3.13 -1.52 15.83
C ALA A 8 4.37 -2.12 15.13
N ALA A 9 5.20 -2.87 15.85
CA ALA A 9 6.36 -3.56 15.30
C ALA A 9 5.96 -4.61 14.25
N ALA A 10 4.94 -5.43 14.54
CA ALA A 10 4.45 -6.45 13.61
C ALA A 10 3.86 -5.83 12.33
N LEU A 11 3.14 -4.72 12.44
CA LEU A 11 2.62 -3.97 11.30
C LEU A 11 3.74 -3.28 10.51
N ALA A 12 4.76 -2.76 11.20
CA ALA A 12 5.92 -2.15 10.58
C ALA A 12 6.73 -3.16 9.75
N GLN A 13 6.87 -4.42 10.20
CA GLN A 13 7.51 -5.50 9.44
C GLN A 13 6.81 -5.82 8.11
N ARG A 14 5.50 -5.50 8.02
CA ARG A 14 4.69 -5.69 6.82
C ARG A 14 4.63 -4.45 5.94
N SER A 15 5.34 -3.37 6.28
CA SER A 15 5.20 -2.08 5.63
C SER A 15 6.53 -1.61 5.02
N VAL A 16 6.47 -1.03 3.83
CA VAL A 16 7.61 -0.47 3.11
C VAL A 16 7.32 0.97 2.69
N TRP A 17 8.33 1.83 2.77
CA TRP A 17 8.26 3.18 2.21
C TRP A 17 8.66 3.15 0.74
N MET A 18 7.92 3.88 -0.09
CA MET A 18 8.21 4.01 -1.51
C MET A 18 7.89 5.40 -2.03
N ASP A 19 8.64 5.86 -3.01
CA ASP A 19 8.40 7.14 -3.68
C ASP A 19 7.23 7.01 -4.67
N VAL A 20 6.34 7.99 -4.69
CA VAL A 20 5.19 8.03 -5.59
C VAL A 20 5.27 9.18 -6.59
N ALA A 21 5.81 10.31 -6.16
CA ALA A 21 6.06 11.50 -6.96
C ALA A 21 7.29 12.25 -6.42
N ASP A 22 7.70 13.32 -7.08
CA ASP A 22 8.87 14.10 -6.66
C ASP A 22 8.70 14.64 -5.23
N GLY A 23 9.65 14.28 -4.36
CA GLY A 23 9.62 14.61 -2.93
C GLY A 23 8.48 13.99 -2.13
N LYS A 24 7.66 13.09 -2.70
CA LYS A 24 6.50 12.47 -2.04
C LYS A 24 6.66 10.96 -1.96
N ARG A 25 6.48 10.41 -0.76
CA ARG A 25 6.54 8.97 -0.52
C ARG A 25 5.36 8.50 0.33
N VAL A 26 4.99 7.25 0.16
CA VAL A 26 3.94 6.59 0.94
C VAL A 26 4.47 5.34 1.61
N ARG A 27 3.83 4.96 2.71
CA ARG A 27 4.10 3.70 3.38
C ARG A 27 3.01 2.71 3.01
N VAL A 28 3.38 1.71 2.23
CA VAL A 28 2.49 0.63 1.81
C VAL A 28 2.62 -0.53 2.79
N ARG A 29 1.51 -0.98 3.35
CA ARG A 29 1.43 -2.18 4.17
C ARG A 29 0.93 -3.34 3.31
N ARG A 30 1.76 -4.37 3.16
CA ARG A 30 1.37 -5.62 2.50
C ARG A 30 0.04 -6.14 3.10
N PRO A 31 -0.92 -6.53 2.24
CA PRO A 31 -2.14 -7.23 2.65
C PRO A 31 -1.88 -8.39 3.62
N SER A 32 -2.84 -8.69 4.50
CA SER A 32 -2.74 -9.90 5.32
C SER A 32 -2.93 -11.12 4.44
N GLU A 33 -2.50 -12.30 4.89
CA GLU A 33 -2.75 -13.53 4.11
C GLU A 33 -4.25 -13.81 3.91
N HIS A 34 -5.09 -13.33 4.83
CA HIS A 34 -6.54 -13.36 4.67
C HIS A 34 -6.99 -12.40 3.57
N ASP A 35 -6.50 -11.16 3.57
CA ASP A 35 -6.87 -10.13 2.59
C ASP A 35 -6.35 -10.42 1.19
N THR A 36 -5.20 -11.09 1.06
CA THR A 36 -4.63 -11.49 -0.24
C THR A 36 -5.63 -12.27 -1.09
N ARG A 37 -6.56 -13.00 -0.47
CA ARG A 37 -7.62 -13.73 -1.19
C ARG A 37 -8.46 -12.83 -2.09
N GLY A 38 -8.68 -11.58 -1.68
CA GLY A 38 -9.42 -10.59 -2.46
C GLY A 38 -8.66 -10.05 -3.68
N LEU A 39 -7.34 -10.28 -3.74
CA LEU A 39 -6.48 -9.83 -4.84
C LEU A 39 -6.30 -10.89 -5.92
N LEU A 40 -6.70 -12.12 -5.66
CA LEU A 40 -6.50 -13.24 -6.59
C LEU A 40 -7.48 -13.13 -7.76
N GLN A 41 -6.94 -12.98 -8.96
CA GLN A 41 -7.73 -13.15 -10.17
C GLN A 41 -7.94 -14.64 -10.45
N ARG A 42 -9.17 -14.98 -10.84
CA ARG A 42 -9.56 -16.35 -11.15
C ARG A 42 -10.25 -16.41 -12.51
N ASP A 43 -10.03 -17.50 -13.23
CA ASP A 43 -10.80 -17.82 -14.43
C ASP A 43 -12.18 -18.40 -14.08
N ALA A 44 -12.95 -18.76 -15.12
CA ALA A 44 -14.30 -19.31 -14.98
C ALA A 44 -14.34 -20.64 -14.20
N ASP A 45 -13.24 -21.39 -14.19
CA ASP A 45 -13.10 -22.66 -13.46
C ASP A 45 -12.60 -22.45 -12.01
N GLY A 46 -12.39 -21.19 -11.62
CA GLY A 46 -11.94 -20.80 -10.28
C GLY A 46 -10.43 -20.96 -10.06
N LYS A 47 -9.66 -21.28 -11.11
CA LYS A 47 -8.20 -21.39 -11.03
C LYS A 47 -7.60 -20.00 -10.93
N VAL A 48 -6.61 -19.83 -10.04
CA VAL A 48 -5.89 -18.56 -9.89
C VAL A 48 -5.04 -18.30 -11.13
N THR A 49 -5.27 -17.15 -11.77
CA THR A 49 -4.58 -16.71 -13.00
C THR A 49 -3.64 -15.54 -12.76
N GLY A 50 -3.78 -14.82 -11.64
CA GLY A 50 -2.95 -13.67 -11.33
C GLY A 50 -3.28 -13.03 -9.99
N ILE A 51 -2.60 -11.92 -9.72
CA ILE A 51 -2.88 -11.02 -8.59
C ILE A 51 -3.14 -9.65 -9.19
N ALA A 52 -4.20 -8.98 -8.75
CA ALA A 52 -4.51 -7.62 -9.15
C ALA A 52 -4.80 -6.76 -7.92
N ALA A 53 -4.42 -5.50 -8.01
CA ALA A 53 -4.75 -4.44 -7.08
C ALA A 53 -5.13 -3.20 -7.89
N ASP A 54 -6.12 -2.45 -7.42
CA ASP A 54 -6.53 -1.19 -8.03
C ASP A 54 -6.84 -0.16 -6.92
N LEU A 55 -7.55 0.92 -7.24
CA LEU A 55 -7.90 2.00 -6.34
C LEU A 55 -8.39 1.55 -4.95
N PRO A 56 -9.27 0.54 -4.80
CA PRO A 56 -9.71 0.09 -3.47
C PRO A 56 -8.55 -0.38 -2.59
N GLU A 57 -7.62 -1.14 -3.16
CA GLU A 57 -6.43 -1.65 -2.48
C GLU A 57 -5.43 -0.53 -2.20
N VAL A 58 -5.20 0.35 -3.18
CA VAL A 58 -4.30 1.50 -3.07
C VAL A 58 -4.74 2.42 -1.93
N LYS A 59 -6.04 2.67 -1.78
CA LYS A 59 -6.59 3.44 -0.66
C LYS A 59 -6.45 2.72 0.68
N ARG A 60 -6.67 1.40 0.69
CA ARG A 60 -6.71 0.60 1.91
C ARG A 60 -5.33 0.31 2.50
N PHE A 61 -4.32 0.09 1.65
CA PHE A 61 -3.02 -0.44 2.06
C PHE A 61 -1.94 0.63 2.18
N VAL A 62 -2.21 1.88 1.82
CA VAL A 62 -1.38 3.01 2.24
C VAL A 62 -1.74 3.40 3.67
N VAL A 63 -0.73 3.40 4.54
CA VAL A 63 -0.92 3.56 6.00
C VAL A 63 -0.16 4.74 6.60
N ASP A 64 0.62 5.43 5.78
CA ASP A 64 1.38 6.63 6.15
C ASP A 64 1.87 7.34 4.88
N TRP A 65 2.31 8.59 5.01
CA TRP A 65 2.97 9.33 3.92
C TRP A 65 4.02 10.31 4.44
N ASP A 66 4.80 10.88 3.52
CA ASP A 66 5.74 11.95 3.83
C ASP A 66 5.95 12.83 2.58
N GLY A 67 6.21 14.12 2.79
CA GLY A 67 6.42 15.11 1.73
C GLY A 67 5.15 15.73 1.13
N PHE A 68 3.96 15.35 1.61
CA PHE A 68 2.70 15.98 1.24
C PHE A 68 2.46 17.28 2.03
N LYS A 69 1.96 18.30 1.35
CA LYS A 69 1.64 19.62 1.89
C LYS A 69 0.16 19.93 1.71
N GLU A 70 -0.39 20.85 2.49
CA GLU A 70 -1.80 21.25 2.33
C GLU A 70 -2.10 21.77 0.91
N CYS A 71 -1.16 22.51 0.32
CA CYS A 71 -1.27 23.02 -1.06
C CYS A 71 -1.30 21.93 -2.14
N ASP A 72 -0.94 20.68 -1.82
CA ASP A 72 -1.06 19.56 -2.76
C ASP A 72 -2.52 19.10 -2.93
N PHE A 73 -3.44 19.45 -2.01
CA PHE A 73 -4.84 19.02 -2.04
C PHE A 73 -5.81 20.14 -2.43
N THR A 74 -5.45 21.39 -2.16
CA THR A 74 -6.29 22.54 -2.46
C THR A 74 -5.45 23.79 -2.67
N ALA A 75 -5.84 24.63 -3.64
CA ALA A 75 -5.15 25.87 -3.96
C ALA A 75 -5.12 26.88 -2.79
N ALA A 76 -6.01 26.74 -1.82
CA ALA A 76 -6.04 27.55 -0.60
C ALA A 76 -5.14 27.00 0.53
N GLY A 77 -4.53 25.83 0.35
CA GLY A 77 -3.69 25.19 1.34
C GLY A 77 -2.33 25.87 1.48
N SER A 78 -1.73 25.75 2.66
CA SER A 78 -0.39 26.29 2.93
C SER A 78 0.73 25.38 2.42
N SER A 79 1.98 25.84 2.53
CA SER A 79 3.17 25.02 2.27
C SER A 79 3.53 24.08 3.43
N ASP A 80 2.73 24.06 4.49
CA ASP A 80 2.97 23.23 5.68
C ASP A 80 2.68 21.75 5.38
N ALA A 81 3.34 20.88 6.13
CA ALA A 81 3.19 19.43 5.97
C ALA A 81 1.77 18.99 6.32
N ALA A 82 1.12 18.27 5.41
CA ALA A 82 -0.19 17.67 5.66
C ALA A 82 -0.01 16.37 6.46
N PRO A 83 -0.66 16.22 7.63
CA PRO A 83 -0.63 14.96 8.36
C PRO A 83 -1.30 13.85 7.55
N PHE A 84 -0.82 12.62 7.69
CA PHE A 84 -1.41 11.48 6.99
C PHE A 84 -2.89 11.32 7.32
N ASN A 85 -3.70 11.21 6.27
CA ASN A 85 -5.12 10.93 6.37
C ASN A 85 -5.54 10.08 5.17
N THR A 86 -6.22 8.96 5.44
CA THR A 86 -6.63 8.00 4.40
C THR A 86 -7.61 8.61 3.39
N GLU A 87 -8.48 9.54 3.80
CA GLU A 87 -9.41 10.20 2.90
C GLU A 87 -8.69 11.20 1.98
N LEU A 88 -7.75 11.98 2.52
CA LEU A 88 -6.92 12.88 1.71
C LEU A 88 -6.05 12.12 0.72
N TRP A 89 -5.46 10.99 1.14
CA TRP A 89 -4.77 10.08 0.21
C TRP A 89 -5.70 9.62 -0.91
N GLY A 90 -6.93 9.23 -0.55
CA GLY A 90 -7.93 8.82 -1.51
C GLY A 90 -8.28 9.88 -2.54
N VAL A 91 -8.40 11.15 -2.12
CA VAL A 91 -8.63 12.29 -3.03
C VAL A 91 -7.44 12.48 -3.97
N TRP A 92 -6.22 12.52 -3.42
CA TRP A 92 -5.03 12.81 -4.22
C TRP A 92 -4.71 11.70 -5.25
N VAL A 93 -4.84 10.43 -4.85
CA VAL A 93 -4.47 9.32 -5.74
C VAL A 93 -5.51 9.05 -6.84
N GLU A 94 -6.75 9.51 -6.68
CA GLU A 94 -7.78 9.41 -7.73
C GLU A 94 -7.42 10.25 -8.97
N ASP A 95 -6.73 11.37 -8.77
CA ASP A 95 -6.30 12.28 -9.84
C ASP A 95 -4.85 12.01 -10.31
N ASP A 96 -4.10 11.11 -9.65
CA ASP A 96 -2.74 10.74 -10.03
C ASP A 96 -2.64 9.26 -10.46
N ARG A 97 -2.90 9.02 -11.76
CA ARG A 97 -2.83 7.67 -12.35
C ARG A 97 -1.45 7.03 -12.25
N GLU A 98 -0.38 7.82 -12.29
CA GLU A 98 0.99 7.28 -12.22
C GLU A 98 1.28 6.76 -10.81
N ALA A 99 0.95 7.56 -9.78
CA ALA A 99 1.07 7.16 -8.40
C ALA A 99 0.16 5.96 -8.07
N LEU A 100 -1.09 5.96 -8.55
CA LEU A 100 -2.00 4.82 -8.39
C LEU A 100 -1.35 3.53 -8.90
N LYS A 101 -0.84 3.55 -10.14
CA LYS A 101 -0.20 2.39 -10.75
C LYS A 101 1.02 1.93 -9.95
N LYS A 102 1.91 2.86 -9.55
CA LYS A 102 3.10 2.53 -8.75
C LYS A 102 2.73 1.85 -7.43
N VAL A 103 1.72 2.38 -6.72
CA VAL A 103 1.31 1.82 -5.43
C VAL A 103 0.62 0.46 -5.61
N ALA A 104 -0.22 0.30 -6.65
CA ALA A 104 -0.84 -0.99 -6.96
C ALA A 104 0.21 -2.07 -7.27
N GLU A 105 1.22 -1.74 -8.08
CA GLU A 105 2.35 -2.63 -8.38
C GLU A 105 3.13 -2.99 -7.10
N ALA A 106 3.41 -2.02 -6.22
CA ALA A 106 4.09 -2.29 -4.96
C ALA A 106 3.29 -3.18 -3.99
N ILE A 107 1.96 -3.08 -3.99
CA ILE A 107 1.10 -3.99 -3.22
C ILE A 107 1.25 -5.42 -3.74
N ILE A 108 1.20 -5.60 -5.07
CA ILE A 108 1.36 -6.91 -5.73
C ILE A 108 2.75 -7.49 -5.44
N ASP A 109 3.81 -6.69 -5.63
CA ASP A 109 5.20 -7.11 -5.39
C ASP A 109 5.43 -7.52 -3.92
N ALA A 110 4.86 -6.77 -2.97
CA ALA A 110 4.96 -7.11 -1.56
C ALA A 110 4.27 -8.45 -1.22
N VAL A 111 3.17 -8.78 -1.91
CA VAL A 111 2.51 -10.09 -1.78
C VAL A 111 3.39 -11.18 -2.39
N ILE A 112 3.88 -11.01 -3.62
CA ILE A 112 4.73 -11.99 -4.32
C ILE A 112 6.01 -12.27 -3.51
N ALA A 113 6.65 -11.23 -2.98
CA ALA A 113 7.86 -11.36 -2.17
C ALA A 113 7.64 -12.17 -0.89
N HIS A 114 6.46 -12.03 -0.27
CA HIS A 114 6.08 -12.81 0.91
C HIS A 114 5.85 -14.29 0.56
N GLU A 115 5.08 -14.58 -0.49
CA GLU A 115 4.81 -15.96 -0.91
C GLU A 115 6.08 -16.68 -1.35
N THR A 116 6.97 -15.99 -2.08
CA THR A 116 8.28 -16.54 -2.49
C THR A 116 9.13 -16.92 -1.28
N ARG A 117 9.17 -16.06 -0.26
CA ARG A 117 9.91 -16.32 0.99
C ARG A 117 9.33 -17.51 1.74
N ARG A 118 8.01 -17.63 1.81
CA ARG A 118 7.32 -18.77 2.46
C ARG A 118 7.63 -20.08 1.75
N ALA A 119 7.48 -20.14 0.42
CA ALA A 119 7.76 -21.34 -0.36
C ALA A 119 9.24 -21.77 -0.27
N GLY A 120 10.16 -20.82 -0.08
CA GLY A 120 11.59 -21.11 0.17
C GLY A 120 11.87 -21.70 1.56
N ILE A 121 11.10 -21.29 2.58
CA ILE A 121 11.20 -21.85 3.93
C ILE A 121 10.66 -23.28 3.97
N GLU A 122 9.54 -23.56 3.27
CA GLU A 122 8.93 -24.90 3.24
C GLU A 122 9.80 -25.98 2.57
N LYS A 123 10.80 -25.59 1.78
CA LYS A 123 11.69 -26.50 1.06
C LYS A 123 12.97 -26.88 1.82
N ASN A 124 13.26 -26.24 2.95
CA ASN A 124 14.47 -26.47 3.78
C ASN A 124 14.11 -27.15 5.11
#